data_AF-A0A1X9XRZ9-F1
#
_entry.id   AF-A0A1X9XRZ9-F1
#
_cell.length_a   1.000
_cell.length_b   1.000
_cell.length_c   1.000
_cell.angle_alpha   90.00
_cell.angle_beta   90.00
_cell.angle_gamma   90.00
#
_symmetry.space_group_name_H-M   'P 1'
#
loop_
_entity.id
_entity.type
_entity.pdbx_description
1 polymer ?
#
loop_
_entity_poly.entity_id
_entity_poly.type
_entity_poly.pdbx_seq_one_letter_code
_entity_poly.pdbx_strand_id
1 'polypeptide(L)'
;NVKETGANVRFLLMNSFSTSEDTRAHLARYSELGDPASLELLQNKVPKITVDTLAPVEWPPDPDFEWCPPGHGDLYAAILGSG
;
A
#
# COMPACT_ATOMS: atom_id res chain seq x y z
N ASN A 1 29.89 -14.35 -3.12
CA ASN A 1 29.14 -15.63 -3.22
C ASN A 1 27.65 -15.35 -3.19
N VAL A 2 27.08 -14.93 -4.31
CA VAL A 2 25.62 -14.92 -4.49
C VAL A 2 25.24 -16.35 -4.91
N LYS A 3 24.31 -16.99 -4.19
CA LYS A 3 23.75 -18.28 -4.57
C LYS A 3 22.45 -18.03 -5.32
N GLU A 4 22.32 -18.52 -6.53
CA GLU A 4 21.10 -18.43 -7.34
C GLU A 4 20.34 -19.77 -7.27
N THR A 5 19.02 -19.70 -7.07
CA THR A 5 18.16 -20.88 -6.93
C THR A 5 17.43 -21.26 -8.22
N GLY A 6 17.39 -20.37 -9.22
CA GLY A 6 16.65 -20.56 -10.47
C GLY A 6 15.12 -20.58 -10.34
N ALA A 7 14.57 -20.36 -9.13
CA ALA A 7 13.13 -20.36 -8.89
C ALA A 7 12.47 -19.07 -9.41
N ASN A 8 11.30 -19.21 -10.02
CA ASN A 8 10.48 -18.07 -10.41
C ASN A 8 9.67 -17.58 -9.19
N VAL A 9 10.17 -16.57 -8.50
CA VAL A 9 9.55 -16.00 -7.30
C VAL A 9 8.79 -14.74 -7.66
N ARG A 10 7.52 -14.65 -7.23
CA ARG A 10 6.73 -13.42 -7.38
C ARG A 10 7.13 -12.41 -6.30
N PHE A 11 7.34 -11.16 -6.71
CA PHE A 11 7.62 -10.03 -5.83
C PHE A 11 6.43 -9.07 -5.83
N LEU A 12 6.03 -8.61 -4.65
CA LEU A 12 4.98 -7.61 -4.45
C LEU A 12 5.41 -6.63 -3.35
N LEU A 13 4.94 -5.39 -3.48
CA LEU A 13 5.06 -4.32 -2.50
C LEU A 13 3.67 -3.93 -2.02
N MET A 14 3.45 -4.01 -0.71
CA MET A 14 2.20 -3.55 -0.11
C MET A 14 2.27 -2.05 0.11
N ASN A 15 1.61 -1.28 -0.75
CA ASN A 15 1.57 0.18 -0.69
C ASN A 15 0.28 0.67 -0.03
N SER A 16 0.31 1.94 0.39
CA SER A 16 -0.86 2.71 0.81
C SER A 16 -1.20 3.77 -0.24
N PHE A 17 -2.36 4.41 -0.09
CA PHE A 17 -2.69 5.63 -0.84
C PHE A 17 -1.63 6.73 -0.68
N SER A 18 -0.90 6.77 0.45
CA SER A 18 0.17 7.75 0.71
C SER A 18 1.53 7.35 0.16
N THR A 19 1.71 6.13 -0.37
CA THR A 19 3.02 5.64 -0.83
C THR A 19 3.02 5.07 -2.25
N SER A 20 1.84 4.80 -2.83
CA SER A 20 1.67 4.17 -4.14
C SER A 20 2.34 4.96 -5.27
N GLU A 21 2.02 6.25 -5.39
CA GLU A 21 2.50 7.07 -6.50
C GLU A 21 4.03 7.24 -6.46
N ASP A 22 4.57 7.61 -5.31
CA ASP A 22 6.01 7.78 -5.10
C ASP A 22 6.78 6.48 -5.37
N THR A 23 6.23 5.34 -4.93
CA THR A 23 6.83 4.02 -5.17
C THR A 23 6.82 3.69 -6.66
N ARG A 24 5.70 3.88 -7.35
CA ARG A 24 5.59 3.64 -8.80
C ARG A 24 6.54 4.53 -9.59
N ALA A 25 6.62 5.82 -9.25
CA ALA A 25 7.54 6.76 -9.88
C ALA A 25 9.01 6.37 -9.64
N HIS A 26 9.33 5.91 -8.43
CA HIS A 26 10.67 5.43 -8.12
C HIS A 26 11.04 4.18 -8.93
N LEU A 27 10.13 3.20 -9.00
CA LEU A 27 10.33 1.90 -9.64
C LEU A 27 10.39 1.98 -11.17
N ALA A 28 9.82 3.01 -11.80
CA ALA A 28 9.89 3.22 -13.24
C ALA A 28 11.33 3.28 -13.82
N ARG A 29 12.34 3.44 -12.95
CA ARG A 29 13.76 3.41 -13.31
C ARG A 29 14.36 2.00 -13.46
N TYR A 30 13.66 0.96 -13.01
CA TYR A 30 14.12 -0.43 -13.01
C TYR A 30 13.27 -1.26 -13.97
N SER A 31 13.58 -1.19 -15.27
CA SER A 31 12.82 -1.88 -16.31
C SER A 31 12.86 -3.40 -16.18
N GLU A 32 13.88 -3.95 -15.53
CA GLU A 32 14.03 -5.37 -15.22
C GLU A 32 12.96 -5.91 -14.27
N LEU A 33 12.30 -5.04 -13.49
CA LEU A 33 11.22 -5.40 -12.58
C LEU A 33 9.84 -5.44 -13.29
N GLY A 34 9.76 -4.99 -14.54
CA GLY A 34 8.51 -4.92 -15.30
C GLY A 34 7.67 -3.68 -14.97
N ASP A 35 6.35 -3.77 -15.22
CA ASP A 35 5.42 -2.67 -14.92
C ASP A 35 5.29 -2.50 -13.39
N PRO A 36 5.64 -1.32 -12.82
CA PRO A 36 5.47 -1.06 -11.38
C PRO A 36 4.07 -1.33 -10.85
N ALA A 37 3.02 -1.17 -11.66
CA ALA A 37 1.65 -1.47 -11.24
C ALA A 37 1.42 -2.97 -11.00
N SER A 38 2.17 -3.85 -11.69
CA SER A 38 2.08 -5.31 -11.51
C SER A 38 2.73 -5.81 -10.20
N LEU A 39 3.53 -4.96 -9.57
CA LEU A 39 4.23 -5.22 -8.32
C LEU A 39 3.45 -4.72 -7.10
N GLU A 40 2.31 -4.07 -7.29
CA GLU A 40 1.58 -3.40 -6.23
C GLU A 40 0.48 -4.29 -5.63
N LEU A 41 0.48 -4.38 -4.30
CA LEU A 41 -0.69 -4.75 -3.50
C LEU A 41 -1.14 -3.49 -2.75
N LEU A 42 -2.29 -2.93 -3.10
CA LEU A 42 -2.78 -1.73 -2.43
C LEU A 42 -3.56 -2.12 -1.16
N GLN A 43 -3.07 -1.71 0.00
CA GLN A 43 -3.76 -1.94 1.27
C GLN A 43 -4.98 -1.01 1.42
N ASN A 44 -5.91 -1.38 2.30
CA ASN A 44 -7.10 -0.61 2.59
C ASN A 44 -6.76 0.73 3.27
N LYS A 45 -7.74 1.63 3.30
CA LYS A 45 -7.73 2.83 4.12
C LYS A 45 -8.93 2.85 5.05
N VAL A 46 -8.75 3.38 6.26
CA VAL A 46 -9.82 3.52 7.26
C VAL A 46 -9.90 4.98 7.73
N PRO A 47 -11.10 5.47 8.08
CA PRO A 47 -11.24 6.81 8.63
C PRO A 47 -10.62 6.86 10.02
N LYS A 48 -9.91 7.94 10.32
CA LYS A 48 -9.56 8.31 11.68
C LYS A 48 -10.84 8.71 12.41
N ILE A 49 -10.89 8.41 13.70
CA ILE A 49 -12.06 8.67 14.54
C ILE A 49 -11.72 9.66 15.65
N THR A 50 -12.71 10.44 16.06
CA THR A 50 -12.61 11.29 17.25
C THR A 50 -12.54 10.40 18.49
N VAL A 51 -11.79 10.83 19.51
CA VAL A 51 -11.67 10.06 20.76
C VAL A 51 -12.99 10.04 21.53
N ASP A 52 -13.73 11.15 21.51
CA ASP A 52 -14.92 11.32 22.35
C ASP A 52 -16.16 10.62 21.79
N THR A 53 -16.35 10.64 20.47
CA THR A 53 -17.59 10.13 19.83
C THR A 53 -17.36 8.91 18.95
N LEU A 54 -16.11 8.54 18.66
CA LEU A 54 -15.74 7.50 17.71
C LEU A 54 -16.30 7.73 16.29
N ALA A 55 -16.75 8.96 15.99
CA ALA A 55 -17.20 9.35 14.67
C ALA A 55 -15.99 9.64 13.77
N PRO A 56 -16.12 9.50 12.44
CA PRO A 56 -15.09 9.94 11.51
C PRO A 56 -14.69 11.41 11.76
N VAL A 57 -13.39 11.68 11.71
CA VAL A 57 -12.85 13.05 11.81
C VAL A 57 -13.09 13.79 10.50
N GLU A 58 -13.47 15.07 10.59
CA GLU A 58 -13.38 16.01 9.47
C GLU A 58 -12.16 16.91 9.65
N TRP A 59 -11.36 17.07 8.59
CA TRP A 59 -10.20 17.94 8.54
C TRP A 59 -10.19 18.76 7.23
N PRO A 60 -11.05 19.79 7.10
CA PRO A 60 -11.21 20.58 5.87
C PRO A 60 -9.94 21.18 5.26
N PRO A 61 -8.90 21.57 6.03
CA PRO A 61 -7.67 22.07 5.45
C PRO A 61 -6.95 21.05 4.55
N ASP A 62 -7.09 19.76 4.84
CA ASP A 62 -6.47 18.67 4.09
C ASP A 62 -7.16 17.32 4.39
N PRO A 63 -8.21 16.95 3.61
CA PRO A 63 -9.01 15.75 3.85
C PRO A 63 -8.22 14.43 3.84
N ASP A 64 -6.99 14.40 3.29
CA ASP A 64 -6.17 13.18 3.33
C ASP A 64 -5.77 12.82 4.76
N PHE A 65 -5.70 13.81 5.68
CA PHE A 65 -5.47 13.54 7.10
C PHE A 65 -6.66 12.90 7.80
N GLU A 66 -7.83 12.77 7.17
CA GLU A 66 -8.97 12.02 7.73
C GLU A 66 -8.76 10.52 7.62
N TRP A 67 -7.77 10.05 6.85
CA TRP A 67 -7.54 8.64 6.56
C TRP A 67 -6.22 8.14 7.12
N CYS A 68 -6.19 6.85 7.46
CA CYS A 68 -4.95 6.14 7.75
C CYS A 68 -4.99 4.71 7.20
N PRO A 69 -3.82 4.11 6.94
CA PRO A 69 -3.76 2.68 6.73
C PRO A 69 -4.07 1.94 8.05
N PRO A 70 -4.84 0.83 8.03
CA PRO A 70 -5.21 0.07 9.23
C PRO A 70 -4.06 -0.81 9.80
N GLY A 71 -2.81 -0.48 9.47
CA GLY A 71 -1.61 -1.22 9.88
C GLY A 71 -1.31 -2.42 8.98
N HIS A 72 -0.12 -3.01 9.14
CA HIS A 72 0.36 -4.09 8.27
C HIS A 72 -0.41 -5.42 8.43
N GLY A 73 -1.24 -5.55 9.46
CA GLY A 73 -2.17 -6.68 9.61
C GLY A 73 -3.25 -6.71 8.54
N ASP A 74 -3.47 -5.60 7.84
CA ASP A 74 -4.38 -5.51 6.70
C ASP A 74 -3.97 -6.38 5.51
N LEU A 75 -2.72 -6.87 5.48
CA LEU A 75 -2.22 -7.78 4.45
C LEU A 75 -3.21 -8.92 4.14
N TYR A 76 -3.81 -9.52 5.16
CA TYR A 76 -4.75 -10.63 4.98
C TYR A 76 -6.06 -10.18 4.35
N ALA A 77 -6.61 -9.04 4.78
CA ALA A 77 -7.83 -8.47 4.25
C ALA A 77 -7.63 -7.93 2.83
N ALA A 78 -6.49 -7.29 2.57
CA ALA A 78 -6.10 -6.77 1.27
C ALA A 78 -5.98 -7.90 0.24
N ILE A 79 -5.24 -8.97 0.56
CA ILE A 79 -5.12 -10.16 -0.33
C ILE A 79 -6.49 -10.79 -0.56
N LEU A 80 -7.27 -10.99 0.49
CA LEU A 80 -8.59 -11.60 0.37
C LEU A 80 -9.56 -10.74 -0.46
N GLY A 81 -9.48 -9.42 -0.32
CA GLY A 81 -10.34 -8.46 -1.02
C GLY A 81 -9.90 -8.18 -2.45
N SER A 82 -8.61 -8.34 -2.79
CA SER A 82 -8.07 -8.07 -4.12
C SER A 82 -8.21 -9.24 -5.09
N GLY A 83 -8.21 -10.48 -4.60
CA GLY A 83 -8.06 -11.69 -5.41
C GLY A 83 -6.64 -11.88 -5.93
#